data_AF-A0A1B1ZMC3-F1
#
_entry.id   AF-A0A1B1ZMC3-F1
#
_cell.length_a   1.000
_cell.length_b   1.000
_cell.length_c   1.000
_cell.angle_alpha   90.00
_cell.angle_beta   90.00
_cell.angle_gamma   90.00
#
_symmetry.space_group_name_H-M   'P 1'
#
loop_
_entity.id
_entity.type
_entity.pdbx_description
1 polymer ?
#
loop_
_entity_poly.entity_id
_entity_poly.type
_entity_poly.pdbx_seq_one_letter_code
_entity_poly.pdbx_strand_id
1 'polypeptide(L)'
;MRPNEINALLDIATPILVREVARFVVRSRNRAEIKDMMDQAEAAEVSIGAEKIAAQRAIHELAASDTADVAEAVAAALQVDARRTDTREYHATVTDDRNAILICDTAHFVTADPDRLLDGRFTILGKVIKPLTSSTSILANNKLLRRFQPKAIDELLDALVPDEKVAEHFDLSFDAEIVNAVTVMPIAIYI
;
A
#
# COMPACT_ATOMS: atom_id res chain seq x y z
N MET A 1 -3.18 4.56 -20.16
CA MET A 1 -3.94 3.87 -19.09
C MET A 1 -2.93 3.25 -18.15
N ARG A 2 -2.95 3.62 -16.88
CA ARG A 2 -2.07 3.10 -15.83
C ARG A 2 -2.91 2.26 -14.86
N PRO A 3 -2.41 1.11 -14.37
CA PRO A 3 -3.07 0.41 -13.28
C PRO A 3 -3.07 1.32 -12.03
N ASN A 4 -4.01 1.13 -11.11
CA ASN A 4 -3.93 1.78 -9.81
C ASN A 4 -2.63 1.33 -9.10
N GLU A 5 -1.67 2.25 -8.98
CA GLU A 5 -0.29 2.01 -8.53
C GLU A 5 -0.24 1.54 -7.06
N ILE A 6 -1.27 1.85 -6.27
CA ILE A 6 -1.41 1.38 -4.88
C ILE A 6 -1.55 -0.14 -4.81
N ASN A 7 -2.15 -0.77 -5.81
CA ASN A 7 -2.24 -2.24 -5.84
C ASN A 7 -0.85 -2.87 -5.98
N ALA A 8 0.05 -2.27 -6.76
CA ALA A 8 1.42 -2.75 -6.90
C ALA A 8 2.21 -2.58 -5.59
N LEU A 9 2.03 -1.45 -4.90
CA LEU A 9 2.68 -1.19 -3.61
C LEU A 9 2.19 -2.19 -2.53
N LEU A 10 0.89 -2.47 -2.48
CA LEU A 10 0.30 -3.46 -1.56
C LEU A 10 0.62 -4.92 -1.93
N ASP A 11 0.97 -5.19 -3.20
CA ASP A 11 1.50 -6.50 -3.60
C ASP A 11 2.95 -6.71 -3.14
N ILE A 12 3.76 -5.65 -3.07
CA ILE A 12 5.13 -5.71 -2.54
C ILE A 12 5.11 -5.77 -1.01
N ALA A 13 4.28 -4.93 -0.37
CA ALA A 13 4.12 -4.87 1.08
C ALA A 13 3.25 -6.03 1.63
N THR A 14 3.68 -7.27 1.36
CA THR A 14 2.98 -8.46 1.81
C THR A 14 2.83 -8.49 3.34
N PRO A 15 1.76 -9.09 3.89
CA PRO A 15 1.54 -9.15 5.34
C PRO A 15 2.71 -9.75 6.11
N ILE A 16 3.36 -10.77 5.52
CA ILE A 16 4.55 -11.41 6.09
C ILE A 16 5.73 -10.42 6.12
N LEU A 17 5.95 -9.67 5.05
CA LEU A 17 7.02 -8.66 5.03
C LEU A 17 6.76 -7.57 6.07
N VAL A 18 5.53 -7.08 6.17
CA VAL A 18 5.12 -6.07 7.17
C VAL A 18 5.33 -6.60 8.60
N ARG A 19 5.00 -7.87 8.85
CA ARG A 19 5.28 -8.54 10.13
C ARG A 19 6.76 -8.49 10.49
N GLU A 20 7.63 -8.96 9.59
CA GLU A 20 9.06 -9.06 9.88
C GLU A 20 9.69 -7.67 10.05
N VAL A 21 9.23 -6.67 9.29
CA VAL A 21 9.65 -5.27 9.47
C VAL A 21 9.20 -4.74 10.84
N ALA A 22 7.94 -4.94 11.23
CA ALA A 22 7.43 -4.49 12.53
C ALA A 22 8.20 -5.16 13.69
N ARG A 23 8.42 -6.48 13.60
CA ARG A 23 9.22 -7.22 14.57
C ARG A 23 10.65 -6.69 14.65
N PHE A 24 11.27 -6.37 13.52
CA PHE A 24 12.61 -5.82 13.46
C PHE A 24 12.70 -4.43 14.09
N VAL A 25 11.76 -3.53 13.79
CA VAL A 25 11.72 -2.16 14.33
C VAL A 25 11.57 -2.18 15.86
N VAL A 26 10.67 -3.01 16.39
CA VAL A 26 10.49 -3.13 17.84
C VAL A 26 11.73 -3.77 18.49
N ARG A 27 12.31 -4.81 17.86
CA ARG A 27 13.55 -5.42 18.35
C ARG A 27 14.73 -4.46 18.36
N SER A 28 14.90 -3.63 17.33
CA SER A 28 16.02 -2.70 17.24
C SER A 28 15.92 -1.62 18.32
N ARG A 29 14.71 -1.09 18.55
CA ARG A 29 14.42 -0.16 19.65
C ARG A 29 14.66 -0.80 21.03
N ASN A 30 14.11 -1.98 21.27
CA ASN A 30 14.27 -2.67 22.54
C ASN A 30 15.74 -3.02 22.83
N ARG A 31 16.55 -3.32 21.79
CA ARG A 31 18.00 -3.50 21.93
C ARG A 31 18.73 -2.23 22.34
N ALA A 32 18.33 -1.07 21.80
CA ALA A 32 18.88 0.21 22.21
C ALA A 32 18.57 0.48 23.69
N GLU A 33 17.32 0.25 24.13
CA GLU A 33 16.92 0.42 25.53
C GLU A 33 17.71 -0.48 26.49
N ILE A 34 17.93 -1.76 26.13
CA ILE A 34 18.78 -2.66 26.92
C ILE A 34 20.22 -2.14 26.99
N LYS A 35 20.76 -1.64 25.87
CA LYS A 35 22.12 -1.10 25.83
C LYS A 35 22.24 0.13 26.74
N ASP A 36 21.30 1.07 26.65
CA ASP A 36 21.29 2.27 27.50
C ASP A 36 21.20 1.92 28.99
N MET A 37 20.41 0.90 29.35
CA MET A 37 20.35 0.39 30.72
C MET A 37 21.68 -0.22 31.18
N MET A 38 22.38 -0.95 30.29
CA MET A 38 23.70 -1.52 30.60
C MET A 38 24.75 -0.42 30.78
N ASP A 39 24.78 0.56 29.90
CA ASP A 39 25.71 1.69 29.93
C ASP A 39 25.51 2.53 31.23
N GLN A 40 24.26 2.74 31.66
CA GLN A 40 23.94 3.42 32.93
C GLN A 40 24.37 2.62 34.17
N ALA A 41 24.19 1.30 34.15
CA ALA A 41 24.58 0.45 35.27
C ALA A 41 26.11 0.36 35.39
N GLU A 42 26.82 0.32 34.26
CA GLU A 42 28.28 0.40 34.23
C GLU A 42 28.78 1.74 34.79
N ALA A 43 28.16 2.87 34.40
CA ALA A 43 28.49 4.19 34.95
C ALA A 43 28.20 4.34 36.46
N ALA A 44 27.27 3.54 37.00
CA ALA A 44 26.96 3.48 38.43
C ALA A 44 27.77 2.41 39.20
N GLU A 45 28.70 1.71 38.55
CA GLU A 45 29.45 0.57 39.09
C GLU A 45 28.56 -0.59 39.62
N VAL A 46 27.34 -0.72 39.08
CA VAL A 46 26.38 -1.77 39.45
C VAL A 46 26.34 -2.84 38.36
N SER A 47 26.53 -4.12 38.75
CA SER A 47 26.38 -5.22 37.79
C SER A 47 24.92 -5.64 37.62
N ILE A 48 24.46 -5.68 36.36
CA ILE A 48 23.17 -6.30 36.02
C ILE A 48 23.40 -7.80 35.80
N GLY A 49 22.72 -8.63 36.59
CA GLY A 49 22.78 -10.08 36.45
C GLY A 49 22.26 -10.55 35.08
N ALA A 50 22.92 -11.55 34.49
CA ALA A 50 22.57 -12.13 33.20
C ALA A 50 21.11 -12.62 33.12
N GLU A 51 20.56 -13.12 34.24
CA GLU A 51 19.16 -13.54 34.34
C GLU A 51 18.16 -12.39 34.11
N LYS A 52 18.45 -11.20 34.64
CA LYS A 52 17.60 -10.02 34.42
C LYS A 52 17.62 -9.58 32.96
N ILE A 53 18.79 -9.60 32.33
CA ILE A 53 18.93 -9.30 30.90
C ILE A 53 18.17 -10.33 30.05
N ALA A 54 18.27 -11.62 30.40
CA ALA A 54 17.56 -12.69 29.70
C ALA A 54 16.03 -12.57 29.85
N ALA A 55 15.54 -12.30 31.07
CA ALA A 55 14.11 -12.07 31.32
C ALA A 55 13.59 -10.85 30.55
N GLN A 56 14.36 -9.76 30.54
CA GLN A 56 13.98 -8.55 29.82
C GLN A 56 13.98 -8.75 28.31
N ARG A 57 14.96 -9.47 27.75
CA ARG A 57 14.95 -9.89 26.35
C ARG A 57 13.73 -10.74 26.00
N ALA A 58 13.30 -11.64 26.88
CA ALA A 58 12.10 -12.45 26.66
C ALA A 58 10.81 -11.60 26.62
N ILE A 59 10.68 -10.62 27.52
CA ILE A 59 9.55 -9.67 27.53
C ILE A 59 9.55 -8.83 26.25
N HIS A 60 10.70 -8.30 25.86
CA HIS A 60 10.84 -7.52 24.63
C HIS A 60 10.57 -8.35 23.36
N GLU A 61 10.91 -9.64 23.39
CA GLU A 61 10.58 -10.55 22.29
C GLU A 61 9.08 -10.78 22.18
N LEU A 62 8.39 -10.95 23.31
CA LEU A 62 6.94 -11.10 23.35
C LEU A 62 6.26 -9.85 22.78
N ALA A 63 6.66 -8.66 23.24
CA ALA A 63 6.13 -7.39 22.73
C ALA A 63 6.39 -7.18 21.23
N ALA A 64 7.56 -7.61 20.75
CA ALA A 64 7.88 -7.57 19.32
C ALA A 64 7.00 -8.54 18.52
N SER A 65 6.71 -9.74 19.06
CA SER A 65 5.81 -10.72 18.44
C SER A 65 4.39 -10.18 18.37
N ASP A 66 3.85 -9.68 19.48
CA ASP A 66 2.48 -9.16 19.54
C ASP A 66 2.28 -8.00 18.55
N THR A 67 3.24 -7.09 18.46
CA THR A 67 3.20 -5.97 17.51
C THR A 67 3.27 -6.47 16.06
N ALA A 68 4.09 -7.49 15.81
CA ALA A 68 4.24 -8.07 14.49
C ALA A 68 2.96 -8.79 14.04
N ASP A 69 2.30 -9.53 14.93
CA ASP A 69 1.05 -10.24 14.65
C ASP A 69 -0.09 -9.24 14.35
N VAL A 70 -0.17 -8.14 15.10
CA VAL A 70 -1.12 -7.05 14.81
C VAL A 70 -0.81 -6.41 13.45
N ALA A 71 0.45 -6.13 13.15
CA ALA A 71 0.85 -5.54 11.88
C ALA A 71 0.54 -6.46 10.68
N GLU A 72 0.76 -7.77 10.83
CA GLU A 72 0.38 -8.79 9.84
C GLU A 72 -1.13 -8.78 9.61
N ALA A 73 -1.93 -8.81 10.68
CA ALA A 73 -3.39 -8.83 10.59
C ALA A 73 -3.95 -7.57 9.90
N VAL A 74 -3.40 -6.39 10.23
CA VAL A 74 -3.77 -5.12 9.59
C VAL A 74 -3.40 -5.13 8.11
N ALA A 75 -2.17 -5.53 7.78
CA ALA A 75 -1.72 -5.61 6.39
C ALA A 75 -2.54 -6.61 5.58
N ALA A 76 -2.90 -7.76 6.15
CA ALA A 76 -3.77 -8.75 5.51
C ALA A 76 -5.17 -8.19 5.24
N ALA A 77 -5.77 -7.46 6.20
CA ALA A 77 -7.06 -6.82 6.00
C ALA A 77 -7.03 -5.75 4.89
N LEU A 78 -5.96 -4.95 4.83
CA LEU A 78 -5.73 -3.97 3.77
C LEU A 78 -5.53 -4.64 2.41
N GLN A 79 -4.75 -5.71 2.37
CA GLN A 79 -4.46 -6.45 1.15
C GLN A 79 -5.70 -7.14 0.59
N VAL A 80 -6.56 -7.73 1.43
CA VAL A 80 -7.84 -8.33 0.99
C VAL A 80 -8.77 -7.29 0.38
N ASP A 81 -8.82 -6.08 0.94
CA ASP A 81 -9.70 -5.03 0.41
C ASP A 81 -9.15 -4.38 -0.88
N ALA A 82 -7.82 -4.32 -1.02
CA ALA A 82 -7.15 -3.85 -2.23
C ALA A 82 -7.14 -4.91 -3.35
N ARG A 83 -6.93 -6.19 -3.01
CA ARG A 83 -7.14 -7.34 -3.90
C ARG A 83 -8.62 -7.60 -4.05
N ARG A 84 -9.29 -6.71 -4.77
CA ARG A 84 -10.46 -7.07 -5.54
C ARG A 84 -9.99 -8.03 -6.64
N THR A 85 -9.88 -9.33 -6.32
CA THR A 85 -9.53 -10.40 -7.28
C THR A 85 -10.38 -10.33 -8.53
N ASP A 86 -11.63 -9.89 -8.35
CA ASP A 86 -12.64 -9.90 -9.38
C ASP A 86 -12.77 -8.55 -10.08
N THR A 87 -12.31 -7.44 -9.46
CA THR A 87 -12.43 -6.10 -10.06
C THR A 87 -11.12 -5.31 -10.00
N ARG A 88 -10.52 -5.02 -11.14
CA ARG A 88 -9.32 -4.17 -11.23
C ARG A 88 -9.65 -2.74 -11.59
N GLU A 89 -8.92 -1.81 -10.99
CA GLU A 89 -9.05 -0.38 -11.28
C GLU A 89 -7.86 0.12 -12.09
N TYR A 90 -8.18 0.91 -13.11
CA TYR A 90 -7.20 1.54 -14.00
C TYR A 90 -7.56 3.01 -14.20
N HIS A 91 -6.55 3.85 -14.32
CA HIS A 91 -6.71 5.28 -14.56
C HIS A 91 -6.23 5.62 -15.96
N ALA A 92 -7.04 6.38 -16.70
CA ALA A 92 -6.72 6.79 -18.06
C ALA A 92 -7.01 8.27 -18.26
N THR A 93 -6.07 8.97 -18.87
CA THR A 93 -6.30 10.30 -19.42
C THR A 93 -7.07 10.15 -20.72
N VAL A 94 -8.24 10.79 -20.80
CA VAL A 94 -9.11 10.77 -21.99
C VAL A 94 -8.84 12.01 -22.85
N THR A 95 -8.73 13.16 -22.19
CA THR A 95 -8.32 14.45 -22.76
C THR A 95 -7.42 15.15 -21.75
N ASP A 96 -6.76 16.24 -22.14
CA ASP A 96 -5.86 17.00 -21.26
C ASP A 96 -6.55 17.49 -19.98
N ASP A 97 -7.87 17.67 -20.00
CA ASP A 97 -8.70 18.14 -18.89
C ASP A 97 -9.57 17.04 -18.24
N ARG A 98 -9.56 15.80 -18.75
CA ARG A 98 -10.47 14.74 -18.28
C ARG A 98 -9.79 13.39 -18.12
N ASN A 99 -10.08 12.78 -16.97
CA ASN A 99 -9.64 11.45 -16.63
C ASN A 99 -10.83 10.47 -16.60
N ALA A 100 -10.51 9.19 -16.73
CA ALA A 100 -11.43 8.08 -16.59
C ALA A 100 -10.87 7.06 -15.59
N ILE A 101 -11.72 6.68 -14.64
CA ILE A 101 -11.47 5.56 -13.72
C ILE A 101 -12.22 4.37 -14.29
N LEU A 102 -11.47 3.40 -14.80
CA LEU A 102 -12.00 2.18 -15.40
C LEU A 102 -12.02 1.06 -14.34
N ILE A 103 -13.21 0.57 -14.03
CA ILE A 103 -13.40 -0.58 -13.11
C ILE A 103 -13.70 -1.81 -13.94
N CYS A 104 -12.67 -2.62 -14.19
CA CYS A 104 -12.76 -3.85 -14.96
C CYS A 104 -13.15 -5.01 -14.04
N ASP A 105 -14.37 -5.52 -14.19
CA ASP A 105 -14.84 -6.72 -13.49
C ASP A 105 -14.64 -7.96 -14.36
N THR A 106 -13.96 -8.98 -13.84
CA THR A 106 -13.70 -10.27 -14.48
C THR A 106 -14.97 -10.98 -14.95
N ALA A 107 -16.11 -10.78 -14.27
CA ALA A 107 -17.38 -11.35 -14.70
C ALA A 107 -17.95 -10.70 -15.98
N HIS A 108 -17.59 -9.43 -16.23
CA HIS A 108 -18.10 -8.63 -17.34
C HIS A 108 -17.04 -8.37 -18.43
N PHE A 109 -15.76 -8.58 -18.10
CA PHE A 109 -14.61 -8.38 -18.98
C PHE A 109 -14.08 -9.74 -19.48
N VAL A 110 -14.97 -10.51 -20.11
CA VAL A 110 -14.63 -11.80 -20.74
C VAL A 110 -14.46 -11.56 -22.24
N THR A 111 -13.25 -11.71 -22.76
CA THR A 111 -13.04 -11.75 -24.21
C THR A 111 -13.34 -13.16 -24.74
N ALA A 112 -14.05 -13.26 -25.86
CA ALA A 112 -14.26 -14.53 -26.55
C ALA A 112 -12.97 -15.03 -27.24
N ASP A 113 -12.00 -14.14 -27.43
CA ASP A 113 -10.71 -14.41 -28.07
C ASP A 113 -9.58 -13.73 -27.27
N PRO A 114 -8.85 -14.49 -26.43
CA PRO A 114 -7.74 -13.96 -25.64
C PRO A 114 -6.54 -13.54 -26.50
N ASP A 115 -6.35 -14.16 -27.67
CA ASP A 115 -5.20 -13.91 -28.52
C ASP A 115 -5.30 -12.53 -29.18
N ARG A 116 -6.52 -12.08 -29.48
CA ARG A 116 -6.75 -10.73 -30.01
C ARG A 116 -6.48 -9.62 -29.01
N LEU A 117 -6.45 -9.88 -27.69
CA LEU A 117 -6.01 -8.89 -26.68
C LEU A 117 -4.55 -8.45 -26.87
N LEU A 118 -3.77 -9.21 -27.65
CA LEU A 118 -2.38 -8.90 -27.99
C LEU A 118 -2.24 -7.92 -29.17
N ASP A 119 -3.33 -7.61 -29.88
CA ASP A 119 -3.34 -6.67 -31.03
C ASP A 119 -3.14 -5.20 -30.61
N GLY A 120 -3.17 -4.92 -29.30
CA GLY A 120 -2.72 -3.66 -28.70
C GLY A 120 -3.68 -2.47 -28.83
N ARG A 121 -4.82 -2.61 -29.51
CA ARG A 121 -5.88 -1.58 -29.57
C ARG A 121 -7.27 -2.20 -29.53
N PHE A 122 -8.10 -1.72 -28.61
CA PHE A 122 -9.46 -2.21 -28.39
C PHE A 122 -10.42 -1.05 -28.23
N THR A 123 -11.65 -1.22 -28.72
CA THR A 123 -12.75 -0.29 -28.43
C THR A 123 -13.57 -0.87 -27.30
N ILE A 124 -13.73 -0.12 -26.22
CA ILE A 124 -14.49 -0.54 -25.05
C ILE A 124 -15.80 0.23 -25.01
N LEU A 125 -16.92 -0.49 -24.97
CA LEU A 125 -18.22 0.07 -24.65
C LEU A 125 -18.39 0.03 -23.13
N GLY A 126 -18.36 1.20 -22.50
CA GLY A 126 -18.44 1.33 -21.05
C GLY A 126 -19.70 2.08 -20.62
N LYS A 127 -20.25 1.70 -19.46
CA LYS A 127 -21.31 2.46 -18.78
C LYS A 127 -20.68 3.39 -17.76
N VAL A 128 -21.08 4.65 -17.80
CA VAL A 128 -20.77 5.61 -16.74
C VAL A 128 -21.54 5.20 -15.49
N ILE A 129 -20.81 4.85 -14.44
CA ILE A 129 -21.37 4.41 -13.14
C ILE A 129 -21.24 5.47 -12.05
N LYS A 130 -20.31 6.43 -12.22
CA LYS A 130 -20.27 7.65 -11.42
C LYS A 130 -20.06 8.86 -12.35
N PRO A 131 -20.79 9.96 -12.12
CA PRO A 131 -20.64 11.18 -12.93
C PRO A 131 -19.25 11.80 -12.75
N LEU A 132 -18.99 12.85 -13.54
CA LEU A 132 -17.77 13.64 -13.43
C LEU A 132 -17.57 14.13 -11.99
N THR A 133 -16.44 13.78 -11.41
CA THR A 133 -16.03 14.22 -10.08
C THR A 133 -14.82 15.14 -10.23
N SER A 134 -14.86 16.30 -9.57
CA SER A 134 -13.77 17.29 -9.67
C SER A 134 -12.47 16.77 -9.05
N SER A 135 -12.55 16.08 -7.92
CA SER A 135 -11.42 15.40 -7.28
C SER A 135 -11.91 14.15 -6.55
N THR A 136 -11.14 13.07 -6.62
CA THR A 136 -11.40 11.83 -5.90
C THR A 136 -10.08 11.24 -5.41
N SER A 137 -10.02 10.85 -4.13
CA SER A 137 -8.86 10.13 -3.59
C SER A 137 -8.62 8.82 -4.35
N ILE A 138 -7.35 8.51 -4.63
CA ILE A 138 -6.94 7.21 -5.17
C ILE A 138 -7.35 6.01 -4.26
N LEU A 139 -7.60 6.27 -2.97
CA LEU A 139 -8.06 5.30 -1.98
C LEU A 139 -9.59 5.26 -1.81
N ALA A 140 -10.36 6.05 -2.57
CA ALA A 140 -11.81 6.18 -2.38
C ALA A 140 -12.58 4.86 -2.54
N ASN A 141 -12.02 3.90 -3.29
CA ASN A 141 -12.62 2.59 -3.53
C ASN A 141 -12.16 1.52 -2.51
N ASN A 142 -11.19 1.82 -1.65
CA ASN A 142 -10.79 0.95 -0.53
C ASN A 142 -11.69 1.24 0.69
N LYS A 143 -12.37 0.24 1.23
CA LYS A 143 -13.35 0.38 2.33
C LYS A 143 -12.70 0.90 3.61
N LEU A 144 -11.46 0.50 3.87
CA LEU A 144 -10.71 0.88 5.06
C LEU A 144 -10.04 2.25 4.88
N LEU A 145 -9.49 2.50 3.69
CA LEU A 145 -8.68 3.67 3.41
C LEU A 145 -9.45 4.85 2.79
N ARG A 146 -10.72 4.68 2.37
CA ARG A 146 -11.54 5.77 1.78
C ARG A 146 -11.72 7.01 2.66
N ARG A 147 -11.40 6.91 3.95
CA ARG A 147 -11.50 8.01 4.91
C ARG A 147 -10.22 8.84 4.99
N PHE A 148 -9.12 8.36 4.42
CA PHE A 148 -7.89 9.14 4.35
C PHE A 148 -8.08 10.28 3.37
N GLN A 149 -7.83 11.49 3.86
CA GLN A 149 -7.80 12.66 2.99
C GLN A 149 -6.56 12.57 2.10
N PRO A 150 -6.63 13.00 0.84
CA PRO A 150 -5.49 12.93 -0.06
C PRO A 150 -4.24 13.63 0.48
N LYS A 151 -4.42 14.76 1.16
CA LYS A 151 -3.33 15.45 1.86
C LYS A 151 -2.57 14.56 2.85
N ALA A 152 -3.26 13.66 3.57
CA ALA A 152 -2.62 12.73 4.48
C ALA A 152 -1.84 11.62 3.75
N ILE A 153 -2.22 11.31 2.51
CA ILE A 153 -1.47 10.42 1.63
C ILE A 153 -0.22 11.15 1.14
N ASP A 154 -0.35 12.40 0.68
CA ASP A 154 0.79 13.22 0.26
C ASP A 154 1.85 13.33 1.38
N GLU A 155 1.42 13.66 2.60
CA GLU A 155 2.31 13.73 3.77
C GLU A 155 3.00 12.39 4.10
N LEU A 156 2.29 11.26 3.89
CA LEU A 156 2.88 9.92 4.06
C LEU A 156 3.92 9.64 2.96
N LEU A 157 3.64 10.04 1.72
CA LEU A 157 4.54 9.82 0.59
C LEU A 157 5.78 10.68 0.65
N ASP A 158 5.65 11.94 1.07
CA ASP A 158 6.78 12.84 1.32
C ASP A 158 7.74 12.24 2.34
N ALA A 159 7.23 11.55 3.36
CA ALA A 159 8.05 10.86 4.36
C ALA A 159 8.75 9.59 3.81
N LEU A 160 8.30 9.07 2.66
CA LEU A 160 8.85 7.89 1.98
C LEU A 160 9.78 8.27 0.81
N VAL A 161 9.89 9.55 0.46
CA VAL A 161 10.81 10.02 -0.59
C VAL A 161 12.24 9.67 -0.16
N PRO A 162 12.93 8.79 -0.91
CA PRO A 162 14.25 8.34 -0.52
C PRO A 162 15.30 9.41 -0.81
N ASP A 163 16.52 9.21 -0.29
CA ASP A 163 17.69 10.05 -0.62
C ASP A 163 17.83 10.24 -2.13
N GLU A 164 18.32 11.42 -2.56
CA GLU A 164 18.42 11.85 -3.98
C GLU A 164 19.00 10.79 -4.93
N LYS A 165 19.91 9.94 -4.43
CA LYS A 165 20.57 8.86 -5.17
C LYS A 165 19.66 7.67 -5.50
N VAL A 166 18.62 7.42 -4.70
CA VAL A 166 17.66 6.32 -4.91
C VAL A 166 16.53 6.81 -5.82
N ALA A 167 16.16 8.09 -5.72
CA ALA A 167 15.16 8.72 -6.59
C ALA A 167 15.58 8.73 -8.07
N GLU A 168 16.88 8.71 -8.37
CA GLU A 168 17.40 8.58 -9.74
C GLU A 168 17.08 7.19 -10.36
N HIS A 169 16.86 6.18 -9.53
CA HIS A 169 16.61 4.80 -9.97
C HIS A 169 15.17 4.31 -9.73
N PHE A 170 14.44 4.96 -8.81
CA PHE A 170 13.08 4.59 -8.44
C PHE A 170 12.21 5.84 -8.35
N ASP A 171 11.22 5.92 -9.24
CA ASP A 171 10.12 6.86 -9.11
C ASP A 171 9.03 6.21 -8.24
N LEU A 172 8.90 6.71 -7.00
CA LEU A 172 7.86 6.31 -6.06
C LEU A 172 6.74 7.36 -5.97
N SER A 173 6.75 8.36 -6.85
CA SER A 173 5.69 9.36 -6.89
C SER A 173 4.42 8.74 -7.47
N PHE A 174 3.29 8.97 -6.80
CA PHE A 174 1.98 8.67 -7.34
C PHE A 174 0.98 9.70 -6.86
N ASP A 175 0.01 10.01 -7.72
CA ASP A 175 -0.98 11.05 -7.42
C ASP A 175 -1.96 10.56 -6.34
N ALA A 176 -2.07 11.29 -5.23
CA ALA A 176 -3.04 10.99 -4.18
C ALA A 176 -4.50 11.28 -4.60
N GLU A 177 -4.68 12.09 -5.65
CA GLU A 177 -5.97 12.51 -6.19
C GLU A 177 -6.08 12.28 -7.69
N ILE A 178 -7.29 11.92 -8.13
CA ILE A 178 -7.67 11.84 -9.54
C ILE A 178 -8.64 12.99 -9.81
N VAL A 179 -8.19 13.95 -10.61
CA VAL A 179 -8.91 15.19 -10.91
C VAL A 179 -9.76 15.02 -12.16
N ASN A 180 -10.94 15.65 -12.19
CA ASN A 180 -11.86 15.67 -13.34
C ASN A 180 -12.12 14.27 -13.94
N ALA A 181 -12.50 13.34 -13.06
CA ALA A 181 -12.62 11.93 -13.41
C ALA A 181 -14.08 11.48 -13.57
N VAL A 182 -14.35 10.69 -14.61
CA VAL A 182 -15.59 9.91 -14.75
C VAL A 182 -15.30 8.45 -14.43
N THR A 183 -16.14 7.79 -13.64
CA THR A 183 -15.99 6.35 -13.39
C THR A 183 -16.80 5.55 -14.41
N VAL A 184 -16.11 4.67 -15.13
CA VAL A 184 -16.66 3.88 -16.23
C VAL A 184 -16.45 2.39 -15.92
N MET A 185 -17.50 1.60 -16.09
CA MET A 185 -17.44 0.15 -16.07
C MET A 185 -17.48 -0.36 -17.51
N PRO A 186 -16.41 -1.01 -18.01
CA PRO A 186 -16.45 -1.72 -19.29
C PRO A 186 -17.55 -2.79 -19.30
N ILE A 187 -18.35 -2.84 -20.36
CA ILE A 187 -19.42 -3.85 -20.54
C ILE A 187 -19.14 -4.74 -21.74
N ALA A 188 -18.47 -4.22 -22.77
CA ALA A 188 -18.13 -4.99 -23.95
C ALA A 188 -16.83 -4.50 -24.58
N ILE A 189 -16.08 -5.43 -25.17
CA ILE A 189 -14.88 -5.14 -25.96
C ILE A 189 -15.21 -5.44 -27.42
N TYR A 190 -14.93 -4.48 -28.28
CA TYR A 190 -14.98 -4.62 -29.73
C TYR A 190 -13.54 -4.54 -30.27
N ILE A 191 -13.20 -5.50 -31.13
CA ILE A 191 -11.90 -5.59 -31.81
C ILE A 191 -12.13 -5.36 -33.29
#